data_AF-A0A7Y3CZA5-F1
#
_entry.id   AF-A0A7Y3CZA5-F1
#
_cell.length_a   1.000
_cell.length_b   1.000
_cell.length_c   1.000
_cell.angle_alpha   90.00
_cell.angle_beta   90.00
_cell.angle_gamma   90.00
#
_symmetry.space_group_name_H-M   'P 1'
#
loop_
_entity.id
_entity.type
_entity.pdbx_description
1 polymer ?
#
loop_
_entity_poly.entity_id
_entity_poly.type
_entity_poly.pdbx_seq_one_letter_code
_entity_poly.pdbx_strand_id
1 'polypeptide(L)' 'MSTHIEAKKGEIAETVLLPGDPMRAKWIAETFLKNSRCYNDVRG' A
#
# COMPACT_ATOMS: atom_id res chain seq x y z
N MET A 1 -4.54 -11.88 -1.53
CA MET A 1 -4.10 -12.48 -0.27
C MET A 1 -2.91 -13.35 -0.60
N SER A 2 -1.71 -12.89 -0.29
CA SER A 2 -0.48 -13.69 -0.35
C SER A 2 0.06 -13.89 1.06
N THR A 3 1.13 -14.66 1.22
CA THR A 3 1.75 -14.93 2.54
C THR A 3 2.06 -13.65 3.34
N HIS A 4 2.39 -12.56 2.65
CA HIS A 4 2.85 -11.31 3.27
C HIS A 4 1.91 -10.12 3.06
N ILE A 5 0.87 -10.26 2.22
CA ILE A 5 0.01 -9.14 1.79
C ILE A 5 -1.46 -9.50 1.92
N GLU A 6 -2.19 -8.74 2.74
CA GLU A 6 -3.60 -8.96 3.09
C GLU A 6 -4.60 -8.54 2.00
N ALA A 7 -4.15 -7.76 1.00
CA ALA A 7 -4.99 -7.23 -0.07
C ALA A 7 -5.84 -8.30 -0.79
N LYS A 8 -7.09 -7.98 -1.10
CA LYS A 8 -7.97 -8.76 -1.97
C LYS A 8 -7.60 -8.57 -3.44
N LYS A 9 -8.07 -9.49 -4.30
CA LYS A 9 -7.88 -9.36 -5.75
C LYS A 9 -8.56 -8.07 -6.23
N GLY A 10 -7.81 -7.24 -6.95
CA GLY A 10 -8.27 -5.94 -7.46
C GLY A 10 -8.04 -4.74 -6.52
N GLU A 11 -7.52 -4.94 -5.30
CA GLU A 11 -7.19 -3.82 -4.39
C GLU A 11 -5.81 -3.19 -4.69
N ILE A 12 -4.92 -3.93 -5.36
CA ILE A 12 -3.62 -3.42 -5.83
C ILE A 12 -3.77 -3.05 -7.31
N ALA A 13 -3.45 -1.79 -7.63
CA ALA A 13 -3.44 -1.31 -9.01
C ALA A 13 -2.33 -1.97 -9.84
N GLU A 14 -2.45 -1.94 -11.17
CA GLU A 14 -1.44 -2.51 -12.07
C GLU A 14 -0.08 -1.79 -11.96
N THR A 15 -0.11 -0.47 -11.70
CA THR A 15 1.10 0.34 -11.48
C THR A 15 1.29 0.60 -9.99
N VAL A 16 2.46 0.24 -9.47
CA VAL A 16 2.80 0.34 -8.04
C VAL A 16 4.14 1.05 -7.83
N LEU A 17 4.18 1.98 -6.87
CA LEU A 17 5.42 2.55 -6.35
C LEU A 17 5.94 1.68 -5.20
N LEU A 18 7.25 1.39 -5.19
CA LEU A 18 7.88 0.49 -4.21
C LEU A 18 8.91 1.22 -3.33
N PRO A 19 8.48 2.09 -2.40
CA PRO A 19 9.40 2.68 -1.42
C PRO A 19 9.86 1.61 -0.43
N GLY A 20 11.13 1.67 0.00
CA GLY A 20 11.68 0.71 0.97
C GLY A 20 11.20 0.89 2.41
N ASP A 21 10.69 2.08 2.76
CA ASP A 21 10.18 2.40 4.10
C ASP A 21 8.63 2.47 4.08
N PRO A 22 7.92 1.69 4.92
CA PRO A 22 6.46 1.74 4.99
C PRO A 22 5.91 3.12 5.38
N MET A 23 6.62 3.89 6.21
CA MET A 23 6.21 5.25 6.56
C MET A 23 6.30 6.20 5.35
N ARG A 24 7.25 5.95 4.44
CA ARG A 24 7.33 6.68 3.17
C ARG A 24 6.19 6.29 2.23
N ALA A 25 5.78 5.02 2.20
CA ALA A 25 4.59 4.60 1.44
C ALA A 25 3.33 5.34 1.90
N LYS A 26 3.14 5.42 3.23
CA LYS A 26 2.04 6.16 3.84
C LYS A 26 2.08 7.65 3.48
N TRP A 27 3.24 8.30 3.64
CA TRP A 27 3.40 9.71 3.29
C TRP A 27 3.10 10.00 1.81
N ILE A 28 3.55 9.15 0.89
CA ILE A 28 3.24 9.28 -0.55
C ILE A 28 1.72 9.19 -0.78
N ALA A 29 1.08 8.19 -0.16
CA ALA A 29 -0.35 7.94 -0.32
C ALA A 29 -1.24 9.08 0.23
N GLU A 30 -0.80 9.76 1.29
CA GLU A 30 -1.51 10.90 1.89
C GLU A 30 -1.24 12.22 1.14
N THR A 31 -0.04 12.40 0.58
CA THR A 31 0.37 13.66 -0.05
C THR A 31 -0.07 13.77 -1.51
N PHE A 32 -0.01 12.67 -2.28
CA PHE A 32 -0.15 12.73 -3.74
C PHE A 32 -1.37 11.99 -4.29
N LEU A 33 -1.94 11.03 -3.54
CA LEU A 33 -3.05 10.22 -4.01
C LEU A 33 -4.36 10.69 -3.39
N LYS A 34 -5.45 10.61 -4.17
CA LYS A 34 -6.82 10.85 -3.68
C LYS A 34 -7.49 9.51 -3.40
N ASN A 35 -8.33 9.46 -2.36
CA ASN A 35 -9.08 8.25 -1.96
C ASN A 35 -8.18 7.01 -1.75
N SER A 36 -6.96 7.21 -1.23
CA SER A 36 -6.07 6.11 -0.90
C SER A 36 -6.64 5.28 0.25
N ARG A 37 -6.44 3.95 0.17
CA ARG A 37 -6.85 3.00 1.20
C ARG A 37 -5.67 2.10 1.57
N CYS A 38 -5.43 1.95 2.87
CA CYS A 38 -4.46 0.98 3.36
C CYS A 38 -5.01 -0.43 3.15
N TYR A 39 -4.31 -1.24 2.35
CA TYR A 39 -4.67 -2.64 2.09
C TYR A 39 -3.79 -3.65 2.84
N ASN A 40 -2.72 -3.18 3.49
CA ASN A 40 -1.79 -3.99 4.27
C ASN A 40 -1.02 -3.11 5.25
N ASP A 41 -1.06 -3.43 6.54
CA ASP A 41 -0.32 -2.69 7.57
C ASP A 41 1.03 -3.36 7.89
N VAL A 42 1.88 -2.64 8.62
CA VAL A 42 3.16 -3.18 9.11
C VAL A 42 2.87 -4.30 10.10
N ARG A 43 3.51 -5.46 9.90
CA ARG A 43 3.49 -6.53 10.92
C ARG A 43 4.47 -6.13 12.02
N GLY A 44 3.94 -5.85 13.20
CA GLY A 44 4.74 -5.69 14.42
C GLY A 44 5.37 -7.00 14.87
#